data_AF-A0A158HLF7-F1
#
_entry.id   AF-A0A158HLF7-F1
#
_cell.length_a   1.000
_cell.length_b   1.000
_cell.length_c   1.000
_cell.angle_alpha   90.00
_cell.angle_beta   90.00
_cell.angle_gamma   90.00
#
_symmetry.space_group_name_H-M   'P 1'
#
loop_
_entity.id
_entity.type
_entity.pdbx_description
1 polymer ?
#
loop_
_entity_poly.entity_id
_entity_poly.type
_entity_poly.pdbx_seq_one_letter_code
_entity_poly.pdbx_strand_id
1 'polypeptide(L)'
;MNKTVTIDVCPLEDLSARVEVQLKSGRFQGQYFSYATPELLFDTFTTPRWRIIRAMTGAGPMSIRELSRRLARDVKGVHRDVKALLEDGLLEHDEHGAIVFPYDTVHVNFTLKAADLALPGVADRAEPDAAIERERAQPTRSPRRRAAPRKREPGSAGSR
;
A
#
# COMPACT_ATOMS: atom_id res chain seq x y z
N MET A 1 -16.93 -12.50 27.23
CA MET A 1 -17.13 -12.10 25.83
C MET A 1 -15.78 -11.64 25.33
N ASN A 2 -15.09 -12.46 24.55
CA ASN A 2 -13.71 -12.17 24.17
C ASN A 2 -13.70 -11.08 23.10
N LYS A 3 -13.28 -9.87 23.46
CA LYS A 3 -13.22 -8.76 22.52
C LYS A 3 -11.95 -8.94 21.68
N THR A 4 -12.14 -9.13 20.37
CA THR A 4 -11.02 -9.25 19.42
C THR A 4 -10.87 -7.95 18.66
N VAL A 5 -9.65 -7.44 18.59
CA VAL A 5 -9.27 -6.34 17.71
C VAL A 5 -8.56 -6.92 16.48
N THR A 6 -9.00 -6.50 15.30
CA THR A 6 -8.39 -6.89 14.03
C THR A 6 -7.65 -5.70 13.45
N ILE A 7 -6.36 -5.85 13.24
CA ILE A 7 -5.51 -4.84 12.60
C ILE A 7 -5.18 -5.34 11.20
N ASP A 8 -5.49 -4.54 10.19
CA ASP A 8 -5.24 -4.90 8.79
C ASP A 8 -4.61 -3.77 7.98
N VAL A 9 -4.03 -4.15 6.84
CA VAL A 9 -3.54 -3.20 5.83
C VAL A 9 -4.44 -3.34 4.61
N CYS A 10 -5.09 -2.25 4.25
CA CYS A 10 -6.07 -2.19 3.18
C CYS A 10 -6.09 -0.76 2.62
N PRO A 11 -5.97 -0.58 1.30
CA PRO A 11 -6.21 0.71 0.66
C PRO A 11 -7.59 1.25 1.07
N LEU A 12 -7.71 2.59 1.18
CA LEU A 12 -8.95 3.22 1.64
C LEU A 12 -10.17 2.85 0.79
N GLU A 13 -9.98 2.67 -0.51
CA GLU A 13 -11.03 2.26 -1.45
C GLU A 13 -11.58 0.88 -1.09
N ASP A 14 -10.68 -0.09 -0.87
CA ASP A 14 -11.03 -1.45 -0.47
C ASP A 14 -11.64 -1.49 0.94
N LEU A 15 -11.19 -0.61 1.85
CA LEU A 15 -11.76 -0.47 3.19
C LEU A 15 -13.22 -0.01 3.11
N SER A 16 -13.51 1.01 2.30
CA SER A 16 -14.87 1.54 2.16
C SER A 16 -15.84 0.49 1.62
N ALA A 17 -15.42 -0.28 0.61
CA ALA A 17 -16.19 -1.38 0.06
C ALA A 17 -16.42 -2.50 1.10
N ARG A 18 -15.39 -2.84 1.89
CA ARG A 18 -15.51 -3.87 2.94
C ARG A 18 -16.47 -3.44 4.04
N VAL A 19 -16.34 -2.21 4.52
CA VAL A 19 -17.22 -1.64 5.55
C VAL A 19 -18.66 -1.63 5.06
N GLU A 20 -18.93 -1.24 3.82
CA GLU A 20 -20.28 -1.30 3.26
C GLU A 20 -20.86 -2.72 3.25
N VAL A 21 -20.09 -3.71 2.79
CA VAL A 21 -20.54 -5.12 2.76
C VAL A 21 -20.81 -5.62 4.19
N GLN A 22 -19.98 -5.22 5.14
CA GLN A 22 -20.07 -5.69 6.52
C GLN A 22 -21.21 -5.03 7.30
N LEU A 23 -21.48 -3.74 7.04
CA LEU A 23 -22.65 -3.01 7.53
C LEU A 23 -23.93 -3.61 6.94
N LYS A 24 -23.98 -3.84 5.62
CA LYS A 24 -25.14 -4.45 4.93
C LYS A 24 -25.42 -5.87 5.40
N SER A 25 -24.39 -6.62 5.80
CA SER A 25 -24.52 -7.99 6.27
C SER A 25 -24.73 -8.12 7.80
N GLY A 26 -24.74 -7.01 8.55
CA GLY A 26 -24.94 -7.01 10.00
C GLY A 26 -23.85 -7.76 10.78
N ARG A 27 -22.73 -8.11 10.15
CA ARG A 27 -21.64 -8.94 10.70
C ARG A 27 -20.44 -8.12 11.17
N PHE A 28 -20.67 -6.88 11.55
CA PHE A 28 -19.63 -6.05 12.17
C PHE A 28 -19.43 -6.51 13.63
N GLN A 29 -18.75 -7.64 13.81
CA GLN A 29 -18.38 -8.20 15.11
C GLN A 29 -16.87 -8.07 15.26
N GLY A 30 -16.42 -7.00 15.91
CA GLY A 30 -15.00 -6.70 16.17
C GLY A 30 -14.68 -5.22 15.97
N GLN A 31 -13.64 -4.74 16.65
CA GLN A 31 -13.04 -3.44 16.30
C GLN A 31 -11.94 -3.65 15.26
N TYR A 32 -11.96 -2.82 14.22
CA TYR A 32 -11.01 -2.89 13.11
C TYR A 32 -10.15 -1.63 13.07
N PHE A 33 -8.83 -1.82 13.00
CA PHE A 33 -7.87 -0.75 12.73
C PHE A 33 -7.21 -1.03 11.39
N SER A 34 -7.55 -0.22 10.39
CA SER A 34 -7.09 -0.40 9.02
C SER A 34 -6.09 0.68 8.64
N TYR A 35 -4.94 0.25 8.11
CA TYR A 35 -3.87 1.13 7.65
C TYR A 35 -3.77 1.09 6.14
N ALA A 36 -3.54 2.23 5.50
CA ALA A 36 -3.48 2.32 4.04
C ALA A 36 -2.26 1.57 3.46
N THR A 37 -1.14 1.56 4.21
CA THR A 37 0.09 0.89 3.79
C THR A 37 0.75 0.14 4.95
N PRO A 38 1.61 -0.84 4.65
CA PRO A 38 2.37 -1.57 5.67
C PRO A 38 3.32 -0.66 6.45
N GLU A 39 3.90 0.36 5.80
CA GLU A 39 4.80 1.32 6.44
C GLU A 39 4.07 2.10 7.53
N LEU A 40 2.84 2.56 7.25
CA LEU A 40 2.01 3.22 8.26
C LEU A 40 1.70 2.29 9.44
N LEU A 41 1.40 1.03 9.15
CA LEU A 41 1.21 0.03 10.20
C LEU A 41 2.49 -0.14 11.04
N PHE A 42 3.68 -0.24 10.44
CA PHE A 42 4.93 -0.39 11.18
C PHE A 42 5.38 0.88 11.92
N ASP A 43 5.04 2.06 11.40
CA ASP A 43 5.27 3.35 12.07
C ASP A 43 4.36 3.51 13.30
N THR A 44 3.12 3.02 13.20
CA THR A 44 2.19 3.02 14.34
C THR A 44 2.48 1.88 15.32
N PHE A 45 2.75 0.67 14.85
CA PHE A 45 3.00 -0.49 15.69
C PHE A 45 4.48 -0.85 15.77
N THR A 46 5.25 0.06 16.36
CA THR A 46 6.67 -0.16 16.64
C THR A 46 6.88 -1.23 17.72
N THR A 47 8.09 -1.80 17.79
CA THR A 47 8.45 -2.84 18.80
C THR A 47 8.12 -2.43 20.25
N PRO A 48 8.39 -1.19 20.71
CA PRO A 48 8.02 -0.76 22.06
C PRO A 48 6.52 -0.81 22.32
N ARG A 49 5.70 -0.37 21.34
CA ARG A 49 4.24 -0.35 21.45
C ARG A 49 3.67 -1.77 21.47
N TRP A 50 4.22 -2.69 20.68
CA TRP A 50 3.88 -4.11 20.78
C TRP A 50 4.15 -4.72 22.15
N ARG A 51 5.25 -4.32 22.81
CA ARG A 51 5.54 -4.78 24.16
C ARG A 51 4.49 -4.29 25.17
N ILE A 52 4.01 -3.07 25.01
CA ILE A 52 2.91 -2.52 25.83
C ILE A 52 1.64 -3.35 25.63
N ILE A 53 1.22 -3.55 24.38
CA ILE A 53 0.02 -4.34 24.06
C ILE A 53 0.14 -5.74 24.65
N ARG A 54 1.28 -6.42 24.47
CA ARG A 54 1.51 -7.76 25.04
C ARG A 54 1.45 -7.77 26.57
N ALA A 55 2.00 -6.75 27.22
CA ALA A 55 1.98 -6.64 28.68
C ALA A 55 0.58 -6.31 29.25
N MET A 56 -0.28 -5.66 28.45
CA MET A 56 -1.63 -5.28 28.82
C MET A 56 -2.69 -6.30 28.40
N THR A 57 -2.41 -7.13 27.39
CA THR A 57 -3.34 -8.17 26.90
C THR A 57 -3.63 -9.15 28.04
N GLY A 58 -4.88 -9.19 28.51
CA GLY A 58 -5.31 -10.01 29.64
C GLY A 58 -4.86 -9.52 31.02
N ALA A 59 -4.18 -8.37 31.14
CA ALA A 59 -3.64 -7.88 32.40
C ALA A 59 -4.55 -6.89 33.17
N GLY A 60 -5.75 -6.60 32.66
CA GLY A 60 -6.70 -5.68 33.28
C GLY A 60 -6.23 -4.22 33.32
N PRO A 61 -6.99 -3.32 34.00
CA PRO A 61 -6.63 -1.91 34.14
C PRO A 61 -5.31 -1.73 34.89
N MET A 62 -4.42 -0.89 34.36
CA MET A 62 -3.15 -0.59 35.01
C MET A 62 -2.66 0.84 34.78
N SER A 63 -1.77 1.30 35.67
CA SER A 63 -1.13 2.61 35.57
C SER A 63 0.14 2.56 34.71
N ILE A 64 0.54 3.72 34.17
CA ILE A 64 1.80 3.87 33.41
C ILE A 64 3.02 3.42 34.24
N ARG A 65 3.01 3.69 35.55
CA ARG A 65 4.10 3.28 36.46
C ARG A 65 4.18 1.77 36.63
N GLU A 66 3.04 1.10 36.62
CA GLU A 66 3.01 -0.36 36.68
C GLU A 66 3.52 -0.97 35.36
N LEU A 67 3.06 -0.41 34.24
CA LEU A 67 3.51 -0.82 32.91
C LEU A 67 5.03 -0.62 32.73
N SER A 68 5.58 0.49 33.22
CA SER A 68 7.02 0.75 33.15
C SER A 68 7.84 -0.26 33.96
N ARG A 69 7.34 -0.69 35.13
CA ARG A 69 7.98 -1.73 35.96
C ARG A 69 7.98 -3.07 35.24
N ARG A 70 6.86 -3.47 34.65
CA ARG A 70 6.73 -4.73 33.89
C ARG A 70 7.62 -4.76 32.65
N LEU A 71 7.76 -3.62 31.98
CA LEU A 71 8.57 -3.51 30.76
C LEU A 71 10.05 -3.24 31.03
N ALA A 72 10.43 -2.96 32.29
CA ALA A 72 11.76 -2.51 32.68
C ALA A 72 12.27 -1.35 31.80
N ARG A 73 11.42 -0.33 31.58
CA ARG A 73 11.73 0.87 30.78
C ARG A 73 11.40 2.16 31.50
N ASP A 74 11.96 3.25 31.01
CA ASP A 74 11.69 4.59 31.52
C ASP A 74 10.24 5.01 31.34
N VAL A 75 9.66 5.59 32.40
CA VAL A 75 8.28 6.08 32.44
C VAL A 75 7.99 7.07 31.33
N LYS A 76 8.96 7.94 30.97
CA LYS A 76 8.78 8.94 29.90
C LYS A 76 8.57 8.30 28.53
N GLY A 77 9.34 7.24 28.23
CA GLY A 77 9.20 6.49 26.99
C GLY A 77 7.85 5.78 26.93
N VAL A 78 7.51 5.08 28.02
CA VAL A 78 6.22 4.39 28.13
C VAL A 78 5.05 5.36 28.05
N HIS A 79 5.13 6.54 28.67
CA HIS A 79 4.07 7.55 28.59
C HIS A 79 3.85 8.04 27.15
N ARG A 80 4.92 8.29 26.39
CA ARG A 80 4.81 8.68 24.97
C ARG A 80 4.16 7.58 24.14
N ASP A 81 4.59 6.34 24.34
CA ASP A 81 4.07 5.19 23.60
C ASP A 81 2.60 4.91 23.95
N VAL A 82 2.23 5.01 25.23
CA VAL A 82 0.85 4.93 25.71
C VAL A 82 -0.01 6.05 25.13
N LYS A 83 0.49 7.30 25.09
CA LYS A 83 -0.27 8.42 24.53
C LYS A 83 -0.57 8.20 23.05
N ALA A 84 0.41 7.72 22.27
CA ALA A 84 0.19 7.37 20.88
C ALA A 84 -0.89 6.28 20.73
N LEU A 85 -0.82 5.22 21.55
CA LEU A 85 -1.83 4.15 21.52
C LEU A 85 -3.22 4.59 21.98
N LEU A 86 -3.33 5.60 22.84
CA LEU A 86 -4.59 6.24 23.23
C LEU A 86 -5.14 7.12 22.09
N GLU A 87 -4.29 7.88 21.41
CA GLU A 87 -4.64 8.70 20.24
C GLU A 87 -5.11 7.82 19.07
N ASP A 88 -4.48 6.66 18.88
CA ASP A 88 -4.88 5.65 17.89
C ASP A 88 -6.17 4.91 18.29
N GLY A 89 -6.66 5.08 19.52
CA GLY A 89 -7.89 4.43 20.02
C GLY A 89 -7.75 2.96 20.40
N LEU A 90 -6.51 2.44 20.48
CA LEU A 90 -6.23 1.07 20.89
C LEU A 90 -6.30 0.88 22.41
N LEU A 91 -5.94 1.92 23.14
CA LEU A 91 -6.08 1.99 24.59
C LEU A 91 -7.22 2.91 24.96
N GLU A 92 -7.85 2.63 26.09
CA GLU A 92 -8.89 3.46 26.68
C GLU A 92 -8.51 3.80 28.12
N HIS A 93 -9.05 4.90 28.63
CA HIS A 93 -8.99 5.19 30.06
C HIS A 93 -10.23 4.63 30.76
N ASP A 94 -10.01 4.00 31.90
CA ASP A 94 -11.08 3.60 32.81
C ASP A 94 -11.64 4.82 33.58
N GLU A 95 -12.77 4.64 34.27
CA GLU A 95 -13.42 5.65 35.12
C GLU A 95 -12.47 6.21 36.21
N HIS A 96 -11.46 5.42 36.59
CA HIS A 96 -10.44 5.79 37.56
C HIS A 96 -9.17 6.41 36.94
N GLY A 97 -9.14 6.64 35.62
CA GLY A 97 -7.98 7.18 34.90
C GLY A 97 -6.83 6.19 34.72
N ALA A 98 -7.07 4.89 34.98
CA ALA A 98 -6.15 3.82 34.62
C ALA A 98 -6.25 3.51 33.13
N ILE A 99 -5.20 2.93 32.55
CA ILE A 99 -5.19 2.56 31.15
C ILE A 99 -5.64 1.12 31.03
N VAL A 100 -6.57 0.89 30.11
CA VAL A 100 -7.16 -0.41 29.83
C VAL A 100 -6.93 -0.73 28.36
N PHE A 101 -6.54 -1.97 28.10
CA PHE A 101 -6.62 -2.55 26.77
C PHE A 101 -7.88 -3.41 26.75
N PRO A 102 -8.98 -2.95 26.10
CA PRO A 102 -10.29 -3.59 26.22
C PRO A 102 -10.43 -4.86 25.38
N TYR A 103 -9.34 -5.37 24.80
CA TYR A 103 -9.34 -6.54 23.94
C TYR A 103 -8.54 -7.68 24.57
N ASP A 104 -9.08 -8.89 24.45
CA ASP A 104 -8.46 -10.12 24.93
C ASP A 104 -7.59 -10.75 23.85
N THR A 105 -7.85 -10.43 22.57
CA THR A 105 -7.17 -11.04 21.43
C THR A 105 -6.86 -9.98 20.38
N VAL A 106 -5.62 -9.99 19.90
CA VAL A 106 -5.15 -9.13 18.82
C VAL A 106 -4.91 -9.99 17.60
N HIS A 107 -5.71 -9.80 16.57
CA HIS A 107 -5.53 -10.43 15.26
C HIS A 107 -4.86 -9.41 14.33
N VAL A 108 -3.72 -9.76 13.76
CA VAL A 108 -3.05 -8.92 12.75
C VAL A 108 -3.03 -9.70 11.44
N ASN A 109 -3.62 -9.14 10.38
CA ASN A 109 -3.63 -9.76 9.07
C ASN A 109 -3.35 -8.71 7.99
N PHE A 110 -2.30 -8.92 7.21
CA PHE A 110 -2.03 -8.13 6.03
C PHE A 110 -1.47 -9.03 4.92
N THR A 111 -1.82 -8.70 3.69
CA THR A 111 -1.31 -9.38 2.49
C THR A 111 -0.53 -8.33 1.68
N LEU A 112 0.72 -8.64 1.36
CA LEU A 112 1.55 -7.78 0.51
C LEU A 112 1.57 -8.38 -0.89
N LYS A 113 1.14 -7.62 -1.89
CA LYS A 113 1.32 -7.97 -3.30
C LYS A 113 2.66 -7.41 -3.79
N ALA A 114 3.17 -7.95 -4.90
CA ALA A 114 4.41 -7.45 -5.50
C ALA A 114 4.36 -5.93 -5.81
N ALA A 115 3.18 -5.39 -6.11
CA ALA A 115 2.97 -3.95 -6.29
C ALA A 115 3.16 -3.14 -4.99
N ASP A 116 2.80 -3.71 -3.84
CA ASP A 116 2.94 -3.07 -2.52
C ASP A 116 4.38 -3.17 -1.99
N LEU A 117 5.14 -4.18 -2.45
CA LEU A 117 6.55 -4.39 -2.13
C LEU A 117 7.49 -3.62 -3.07
N ALA A 118 6.96 -3.08 -4.16
CA ALA A 118 7.73 -2.21 -5.04
C ALA A 118 7.95 -0.89 -4.30
N LEU A 119 9.23 -0.52 -4.10
CA LEU A 119 9.57 0.73 -3.43
C LEU A 119 8.82 1.89 -4.08
N PRO A 120 8.15 2.75 -3.30
CA PRO A 120 7.47 3.91 -3.84
C PRO A 120 8.50 4.77 -4.59
N GLY A 121 8.32 4.88 -5.90
CA GLY A 121 9.24 5.60 -6.81
C GLY A 121 9.98 4.75 -7.86
N VAL A 122 9.83 3.41 -7.88
CA VAL A 122 10.34 2.59 -9.00
C VAL A 122 9.28 2.40 -10.10
N ALA A 123 7.99 2.41 -9.74
CA ALA A 123 6.89 2.23 -10.69
C ALA A 123 6.67 3.42 -11.63
N ASP A 124 7.21 4.60 -11.33
CA ASP A 124 7.10 5.80 -12.19
C ASP A 124 8.31 5.95 -13.16
N ARG A 125 9.18 4.92 -13.23
CA ARG A 125 10.31 4.86 -14.17
C ARG A 125 10.33 3.55 -14.97
N ALA A 126 9.19 3.19 -15.54
CA ALA A 126 9.07 2.33 -16.73
C ALA A 126 7.59 2.38 -17.11
N GLU A 127 7.18 3.19 -18.08
CA GLU A 127 7.37 2.95 -19.52
C GLU A 127 7.40 4.28 -20.29
N PRO A 128 8.44 4.52 -21.10
CA PRO A 128 8.13 4.65 -22.52
C PRO A 128 9.18 3.90 -23.34
N ASP A 129 9.04 2.59 -23.51
CA ASP A 129 9.83 1.88 -24.54
C ASP A 129 8.99 1.02 -25.49
N ALA A 130 7.68 1.26 -25.54
CA ALA A 130 6.78 0.72 -26.56
C ALA A 130 6.58 1.67 -27.77
N ALA A 131 7.46 2.66 -27.98
CA ALA A 131 7.39 3.58 -29.13
C ALA A 131 8.52 3.38 -30.16
N ILE A 132 9.61 2.68 -29.84
CA ILE A 132 10.76 2.54 -30.76
C ILE A 132 10.64 1.32 -31.69
N GLU A 133 9.70 0.39 -31.43
CA GLU A 133 9.49 -0.79 -32.29
C GLU A 133 8.52 -0.61 -33.47
N ARG A 134 8.01 0.61 -33.70
CA ARG A 134 7.24 0.92 -34.93
C ARG A 134 8.08 1.47 -36.09
N GLU A 135 9.37 1.73 -35.89
CA GLU A 135 10.23 2.39 -36.90
C GLU A 135 11.42 1.54 -37.39
N ARG A 136 11.39 0.21 -37.22
CA ARG A 136 12.41 -0.71 -37.78
C ARG A 136 11.90 -1.73 -38.79
N ALA A 137 10.64 -1.62 -39.22
CA ALA A 137 10.11 -2.38 -40.36
C ALA A 137 9.93 -1.47 -41.59
N GLN A 138 11.02 -0.85 -42.06
CA GLN A 138 11.15 -0.41 -43.45
C GLN A 138 12.52 -0.84 -43.99
N PRO A 139 12.51 -1.86 -44.84
CA PRO A 139 13.19 -1.77 -46.14
C PRO A 139 12.16 -2.16 -47.21
N THR A 140 11.94 -1.42 -48.29
CA THR A 140 12.93 -1.09 -49.33
C THR A 140 12.42 0.05 -50.20
N ARG A 141 13.16 1.16 -50.28
CA ARG A 141 13.04 2.10 -51.41
C ARG A 141 13.89 1.61 -52.58
N SER A 142 13.18 1.16 -53.61
CA SER A 142 13.44 1.29 -55.06
C SER A 142 14.61 0.54 -55.72
N PRO A 143 14.35 -0.03 -56.92
CA PRO A 143 15.24 0.14 -58.04
C PRO A 143 14.64 1.17 -59.00
N ARG A 144 15.33 2.32 -59.13
CA ARG A 144 15.23 3.19 -60.31
C ARG A 144 15.56 2.35 -61.54
N ARG A 145 14.56 1.96 -62.34
CA ARG A 145 14.77 1.55 -63.74
C ARG A 145 14.35 2.69 -64.67
N ARG A 146 15.26 2.94 -65.60
CA ARG A 146 15.44 4.13 -66.43
C ARG A 146 14.22 4.40 -67.31
N ALA A 147 13.95 5.68 -67.49
CA ALA A 147 13.12 6.19 -68.58
C ALA A 147 13.63 5.63 -69.92
N ALA A 148 12.71 5.10 -70.71
CA ALA A 148 12.98 4.66 -72.08
C ALA A 148 13.31 5.88 -72.98
N PRO A 149 14.27 5.76 -73.91
CA PRO A 149 14.61 6.84 -74.82
C PRO A 149 13.49 7.09 -75.83
N ARG A 150 13.18 8.37 -76.06
CA ARG A 150 12.26 8.88 -77.08
C ARG A 150 12.65 8.33 -78.46
N LYS A 151 11.71 7.64 -79.13
CA LYS A 151 11.81 7.31 -80.55
C LYS A 151 11.70 8.63 -81.33
N ARG A 152 12.85 9.20 -81.73
CA ARG A 152 12.91 10.25 -82.75
C ARG A 152 12.65 9.59 -84.10
N GLU A 153 11.63 10.05 -84.79
CA GLU A 153 11.47 9.82 -86.23
C GLU A 153 12.64 10.45 -86.98
N PRO A 154 13.21 9.76 -87.98
CA PRO A 154 13.90 10.43 -89.07
C PRO A 154 12.96 10.51 -90.27
N GLY A 155 12.60 11.74 -90.64
CA GLY A 155 12.05 12.04 -91.95
C GLY A 155 13.01 11.58 -93.06
N SER A 156 12.46 10.88 -94.04
CA SER A 156 13.11 10.66 -95.33
C SER A 156 12.70 11.81 -96.25
N ALA A 157 13.65 12.68 -96.53
CA ALA A 157 13.64 13.55 -97.70
C ALA A 157 13.73 12.69 -98.98
N GLY A 158 13.27 13.24 -100.11
CA GLY A 158 13.81 12.87 -101.41
C GLY A 158 12.78 12.55 -102.49
N SER A 159 12.47 13.58 -103.26
CA SER A 159 11.94 13.50 -104.63
C SER A 159 12.66 12.49 -105.51
N ARG A 160 11.89 11.83 -106.39
CA ARG A 160 12.18 11.67 -107.81
C ARG A 160 10.87 11.81 -108.59
#